data_AF-A0A7V9IF68-F1
#
_entry.id   AF-A0A7V9IF68-F1
#
_cell.length_a   1.000
_cell.length_b   1.000
_cell.length_c   1.000
_cell.angle_alpha   90.00
_cell.angle_beta   90.00
_cell.angle_gamma   90.00
#
_symmetry.space_group_name_H-M   'P 1'
#
loop_
_entity.id
_entity.type
_entity.pdbx_description
1 polymer ?
#
loop_
_entity_poly.entity_id
_entity_poly.type
_entity_poly.pdbx_seq_one_letter_code
_entity_poly.pdbx_strand_id
1 'polypeptide(L)'
;EQIRAGRPGVRDVVVKLNRGVSGLGNALVHVAGADGARKLGERVTDLELEDEQLSAEEYLAALDRLGGIVEERIVGEDFRSPSVQLRISPAGQVDVLSTHDQVLGGPHGQTYFGCHFPADEEYAPQLALAGLKVGRRLAREGVIGRCAVDFACVRSAEGWKPYALEINLRCGGTTHPFFTLQALTDGLYDPLAGEYRNRNGDLKHYAATDHLDDPAYSSLTPDDLLDVVSEQGIGWDSQREVGVALHMVSALAVAGRIGLTAIGDTLEEARTLYYDVKRTLDEAVADHRLLERRNHQTGRRP
;
A
#
# COMPACT_ATOMS: atom_id res chain seq x y z
N GLU A 1 -7.28 -14.17 25.72
CA GLU A 1 -7.81 -13.89 27.08
C GLU A 1 -7.29 -12.58 27.68
N GLN A 2 -5.97 -12.39 27.77
CA GLN A 2 -5.36 -11.18 28.36
C GLN A 2 -5.89 -9.86 27.76
N ILE A 3 -6.02 -9.77 26.43
CA ILE A 3 -6.58 -8.59 25.75
C ILE A 3 -8.01 -8.31 26.25
N ARG A 4 -8.89 -9.32 26.32
CA ARG A 4 -10.27 -9.16 26.82
C ARG A 4 -10.32 -8.75 28.29
N ALA A 5 -9.39 -9.22 29.11
CA ALA A 5 -9.30 -8.81 30.52
C ALA A 5 -8.94 -7.32 30.66
N GLY A 6 -8.03 -6.80 29.82
CA GLY A 6 -7.67 -5.39 29.80
C GLY A 6 -8.64 -4.49 29.01
N ARG A 7 -9.37 -5.07 28.05
CA ARG A 7 -10.34 -4.41 27.16
C ARG A 7 -11.61 -5.26 27.08
N PRO A 8 -12.52 -5.20 28.08
CA PRO A 8 -13.72 -6.03 28.09
C PRO A 8 -14.64 -5.84 26.87
N GLY A 9 -14.58 -4.67 26.23
CA GLY A 9 -15.35 -4.33 25.03
C GLY A 9 -14.70 -4.73 23.70
N VAL A 10 -13.53 -5.39 23.70
CA VAL A 10 -12.87 -5.81 22.46
C VAL A 10 -13.76 -6.80 21.71
N ARG A 11 -13.97 -6.52 20.43
CA ARG A 11 -14.81 -7.35 19.55
C ARG A 11 -13.98 -8.30 18.72
N ASP A 12 -12.87 -7.80 18.19
CA ASP A 12 -11.98 -8.51 17.29
C ASP A 12 -10.53 -8.35 17.73
N VAL A 13 -9.74 -9.38 17.46
CA VAL A 13 -8.29 -9.34 17.56
C VAL A 13 -7.67 -9.73 16.23
N VAL A 14 -6.49 -9.18 15.95
CA VAL A 14 -5.69 -9.57 14.80
C VAL A 14 -4.54 -10.45 15.31
N VAL A 15 -4.40 -11.63 14.71
CA VAL A 15 -3.24 -12.50 14.87
C VAL A 15 -2.31 -12.25 13.69
N LYS A 16 -1.02 -12.01 13.94
CA LYS A 16 -0.04 -11.76 12.89
C LYS A 16 1.16 -12.67 13.05
N LEU A 17 1.54 -13.36 11.98
CA LEU A 17 2.79 -14.13 11.95
C LEU A 17 4.00 -13.21 12.04
N ASN A 18 5.05 -13.63 12.76
CA ASN A 18 6.30 -12.86 12.88
C ASN A 18 7.01 -12.61 11.54
N ARG A 19 6.69 -13.39 10.50
CA ARG A 19 7.31 -13.33 9.17
C ARG A 19 6.26 -13.22 8.04
N GLY A 20 5.27 -12.34 8.22
CA GLY A 20 4.33 -11.96 7.16
C GLY A 20 4.85 -10.83 6.26
N VAL A 21 4.31 -10.73 5.04
CA VAL A 21 4.56 -9.63 4.11
C VAL A 21 3.23 -9.20 3.50
N SER A 22 3.05 -7.89 3.29
CA SER A 22 1.88 -7.30 2.60
C SER A 22 0.51 -7.67 3.22
N GLY A 23 0.47 -7.92 4.53
CA GLY A 23 -0.77 -8.27 5.25
C GLY A 23 -1.19 -9.73 5.17
N LEU A 24 -0.59 -10.55 4.29
CA LEU A 24 -0.97 -11.97 4.10
C LEU A 24 -0.75 -12.85 5.33
N GLY A 25 0.09 -12.40 6.27
CA GLY A 25 0.33 -13.09 7.55
C GLY A 25 -0.71 -12.79 8.63
N ASN A 26 -1.74 -12.00 8.33
CA ASN A 26 -2.74 -11.56 9.29
C ASN A 26 -3.97 -12.46 9.26
N ALA A 27 -4.55 -12.68 10.44
CA ALA A 27 -5.81 -13.37 10.62
C ALA A 27 -6.70 -12.61 11.59
N LEU A 28 -7.99 -12.55 11.30
CA LEU A 28 -8.99 -11.94 12.15
C LEU A 28 -9.64 -13.01 13.05
N VAL A 29 -9.80 -12.68 14.33
CA VAL A 29 -10.52 -13.54 15.29
C VAL A 29 -11.60 -12.72 16.00
N HIS A 30 -12.85 -13.14 15.82
CA HIS A 30 -14.01 -12.54 16.48
C HIS A 30 -14.16 -13.05 17.91
N VAL A 31 -13.80 -12.22 18.89
CA VAL A 31 -13.76 -12.59 20.32
C VAL A 31 -14.96 -12.10 21.12
N ALA A 32 -15.85 -11.33 20.50
CA ALA A 32 -17.10 -10.88 21.12
C ALA A 32 -17.97 -12.05 21.60
N GLY A 33 -18.43 -12.00 22.85
CA GLY A 33 -19.31 -13.03 23.44
C GLY A 33 -18.68 -14.41 23.65
N ALA A 34 -17.39 -14.58 23.39
CA ALA A 34 -16.69 -15.86 23.56
C ALA A 34 -16.23 -16.06 25.01
N ASP A 35 -17.14 -16.34 25.94
CA ASP A 35 -16.80 -16.43 27.36
C ASP A 35 -16.08 -17.74 27.75
N GLY A 36 -14.87 -17.59 28.30
CA GLY A 36 -13.99 -18.69 28.73
C GLY A 36 -13.10 -19.25 27.62
N ALA A 37 -12.02 -19.93 28.04
CA ALA A 37 -10.98 -20.48 27.17
C ALA A 37 -11.52 -21.39 26.05
N ARG A 38 -12.52 -22.22 26.35
CA ARG A 38 -13.10 -23.15 25.38
C ARG A 38 -13.73 -22.43 24.19
N LYS A 39 -14.62 -21.46 24.45
CA LYS A 39 -15.29 -20.69 23.39
C LYS A 39 -14.29 -19.86 22.61
N LEU A 40 -13.26 -19.33 23.27
CA LEU A 40 -12.18 -18.63 22.57
C LEU A 40 -11.37 -19.58 21.67
N GLY A 41 -11.10 -20.80 22.11
CA GLY A 41 -10.46 -21.83 21.30
C GLY A 41 -11.25 -22.13 20.02
N GLU A 42 -12.58 -22.25 20.14
CA GLU A 42 -13.48 -22.39 18.99
C GLU A 42 -13.39 -21.19 18.03
N ARG A 43 -13.32 -19.96 18.55
CA ARG A 43 -13.11 -18.75 17.71
C ARG A 43 -11.75 -18.73 17.01
N VAL A 44 -10.71 -19.24 17.66
CA VAL A 44 -9.36 -19.32 17.06
C VAL A 44 -9.32 -20.34 15.94
N THR A 45 -10.02 -21.48 16.08
CA THR A 45 -10.11 -22.45 14.96
C THR A 45 -10.91 -21.90 13.78
N ASP A 46 -11.83 -20.97 14.03
CA ASP A 46 -12.64 -20.28 13.03
C ASP A 46 -12.03 -18.92 12.62
N LEU A 47 -10.70 -18.76 12.74
CA LEU A 47 -10.02 -17.52 12.31
C LEU A 47 -10.23 -17.26 10.81
N GLU A 48 -10.36 -16.00 10.45
CA GLU A 48 -10.52 -15.58 9.05
C GLU A 48 -9.18 -15.06 8.52
N LEU A 49 -8.71 -15.62 7.41
CA LEU A 49 -7.39 -15.33 6.85
C LEU A 49 -7.45 -14.22 5.80
N GLU A 50 -6.43 -13.37 5.74
CA GLU A 50 -6.23 -12.47 4.60
C GLU A 50 -5.74 -13.24 3.36
N ASP A 51 -4.91 -14.27 3.56
CA ASP A 51 -4.51 -15.19 2.50
C ASP A 51 -5.55 -16.30 2.32
N GLU A 52 -6.45 -16.13 1.34
CA GLU A 52 -7.51 -17.08 1.02
C GLU A 52 -7.00 -18.43 0.49
N GLN A 53 -5.69 -18.56 0.19
CA GLN A 53 -5.10 -19.81 -0.28
C GLN A 53 -4.65 -20.73 0.86
N LEU A 54 -4.56 -20.20 2.09
CA LEU A 54 -4.16 -20.96 3.27
C LEU A 54 -5.39 -21.48 4.01
N SER A 55 -5.28 -22.68 4.58
CA SER A 55 -6.24 -23.17 5.57
C SER A 55 -5.90 -22.67 6.97
N ALA A 56 -6.90 -22.61 7.85
CA ALA A 56 -6.70 -22.28 9.26
C ALA A 56 -5.72 -23.24 9.96
N GLU A 57 -5.72 -24.53 9.59
CA GLU A 57 -4.78 -25.52 10.13
C GLU A 57 -3.34 -25.21 9.74
N GLU A 58 -3.09 -24.93 8.45
CA GLU A 58 -1.76 -24.55 7.96
C GLU A 58 -1.28 -23.24 8.60
N TYR A 59 -2.18 -22.27 8.77
CA TYR A 59 -1.87 -21.01 9.42
C TYR A 59 -1.48 -21.21 10.89
N LEU A 60 -2.27 -21.98 11.66
CA LEU A 60 -1.96 -22.25 13.06
C LEU A 60 -0.67 -23.07 13.22
N ALA A 61 -0.39 -24.01 12.32
CA ALA A 61 0.89 -24.72 12.28
C ALA A 61 2.05 -23.77 11.97
N ALA A 62 1.85 -22.80 11.08
CA ALA A 62 2.83 -21.76 10.80
C ALA A 62 3.04 -20.83 12.01
N LEU A 63 1.97 -20.48 12.73
CA LEU A 63 2.02 -19.68 13.96
C LEU A 63 2.82 -20.39 15.06
N ASP A 64 2.60 -21.68 15.26
CA ASP A 64 3.38 -22.50 16.22
C ASP A 64 4.87 -22.52 15.86
N ARG A 65 5.18 -22.69 14.57
CA ARG A 65 6.56 -22.78 14.08
C ARG A 65 7.31 -21.43 14.04
N LEU A 66 6.65 -20.37 13.59
CA LEU A 66 7.27 -19.06 13.31
C LEU A 66 7.05 -18.05 14.44
N GLY A 67 6.11 -18.32 15.32
CA GLY A 67 5.60 -17.37 16.29
C GLY A 67 4.78 -16.25 15.63
N GLY A 68 4.17 -15.44 16.48
CA GLY A 68 3.39 -14.29 16.07
C GLY A 68 2.96 -13.44 17.25
N ILE A 69 2.17 -12.42 16.94
CA ILE A 69 1.56 -11.54 17.93
C ILE A 69 0.04 -11.61 17.84
N VAL A 70 -0.63 -11.30 18.94
CA VAL A 70 -2.08 -11.10 19.00
C VAL A 70 -2.32 -9.71 19.55
N GLU A 71 -3.08 -8.90 18.82
CA GLU A 71 -3.35 -7.51 19.17
C GLU A 71 -4.83 -7.18 19.05
N GLU A 72 -5.27 -6.16 19.80
CA GLU A 72 -6.59 -5.57 19.61
C GLU A 72 -6.68 -4.98 18.20
N ARG A 73 -7.75 -5.30 17.47
CA ARG A 73 -8.00 -4.65 16.19
C ARG A 73 -8.40 -3.20 16.42
N ILE A 74 -7.60 -2.27 15.90
CA ILE A 74 -7.94 -0.85 15.91
C ILE A 74 -9.11 -0.62 14.93
N VAL A 75 -10.20 -0.04 15.44
CA VAL A 75 -11.42 0.27 14.67
C VAL A 75 -11.89 1.69 14.96
N GLY A 76 -12.59 2.29 13.99
CA GLY A 76 -13.19 3.62 14.10
C GLY A 76 -14.07 3.91 12.89
N GLU A 77 -15.03 4.84 13.02
CA GLU A 77 -15.89 5.25 11.90
C GLU A 77 -15.08 5.89 10.76
N ASP A 78 -14.10 6.73 11.12
CA ASP A 78 -13.15 7.31 10.19
C ASP A 78 -11.76 6.75 10.47
N PHE A 79 -11.38 5.75 9.67
CA PHE A 79 -10.15 4.97 9.79
C PHE A 79 -9.30 5.14 8.52
N ARG A 80 -7.98 5.30 8.71
CA ARG A 80 -6.97 5.35 7.64
C ARG A 80 -5.79 4.47 8.01
N SER A 81 -5.09 3.94 7.01
CA SER A 81 -3.87 3.14 7.22
C SER A 81 -2.65 3.83 6.59
N PRO A 82 -2.14 4.93 7.17
CA PRO A 82 -1.01 5.63 6.59
C PRO A 82 0.33 5.02 7.00
N SER A 83 1.40 5.46 6.34
CA SER A 83 2.77 5.05 6.64
C SER A 83 3.75 6.21 6.55
N VAL A 84 4.91 6.05 7.20
CA VAL A 84 6.03 7.00 7.17
C VAL A 84 7.28 6.30 6.70
N GLN A 85 7.96 6.85 5.69
CA GLN A 85 9.29 6.41 5.30
C GLN A 85 10.37 7.24 6.01
N LEU A 86 11.39 6.56 6.49
CA LEU A 86 12.51 7.12 7.24
C LEU A 86 13.84 6.72 6.60
N ARG A 87 14.86 7.57 6.77
CA ARG A 87 16.27 7.23 6.54
C ARG A 87 17.04 7.43 7.83
N ILE A 88 17.82 6.43 8.23
CA ILE A 88 18.74 6.51 9.36
C ILE A 88 20.17 6.49 8.82
N SER A 89 20.95 7.52 9.11
CA SER A 89 22.36 7.60 8.70
C SER A 89 23.28 6.81 9.65
N PRO A 90 24.52 6.49 9.24
CA PRO A 90 25.51 5.89 10.13
C PRO A 90 25.82 6.72 11.39
N ALA A 91 25.59 8.03 11.36
CA ALA A 91 25.76 8.92 12.51
C ALA A 91 24.53 8.96 13.44
N GLY A 92 23.46 8.21 13.14
CA GLY A 92 22.23 8.18 13.91
C GLY A 92 21.25 9.32 13.63
N GLN A 93 21.52 10.19 12.63
CA GLN A 93 20.54 11.15 12.13
C GLN A 93 19.35 10.40 11.49
N VAL A 94 18.14 10.83 11.83
CA VAL A 94 16.87 10.27 11.35
C VAL A 94 16.15 11.34 10.53
N ASP A 95 15.93 11.05 9.25
CA ASP A 95 15.20 11.92 8.33
C ASP A 95 13.84 11.28 8.00
N VAL A 96 12.76 12.07 8.02
CA VAL A 96 11.47 11.68 7.45
C VAL A 96 11.51 12.00 5.96
N LEU A 97 11.31 10.98 5.13
CA LEU A 97 11.41 11.11 3.68
C LEU A 97 10.05 11.42 3.05
N SER A 98 9.00 10.79 3.57
CA SER A 98 7.66 10.87 3.02
C SER A 98 6.62 10.24 3.94
N THR A 99 5.38 10.70 3.86
CA THR A 99 4.20 10.07 4.49
C THR A 99 3.21 9.67 3.40
N HIS A 100 2.53 8.54 3.54
CA HIS A 100 1.58 8.05 2.54
C HIS A 100 0.28 7.63 3.17
N ASP A 101 -0.80 7.74 2.41
CA ASP A 101 -2.01 6.99 2.65
C ASP A 101 -1.97 5.70 1.86
N GLN A 102 -2.01 4.56 2.54
CA GLN A 102 -2.02 3.27 1.85
C GLN A 102 -3.42 2.95 1.35
N VAL A 103 -3.48 2.42 0.13
CA VAL A 103 -4.68 1.83 -0.44
C VAL A 103 -4.65 0.35 -0.10
N LEU A 104 -5.56 -0.07 0.78
CA LEU A 104 -5.68 -1.44 1.24
C LEU A 104 -6.94 -2.11 0.66
N GLY A 105 -6.87 -3.43 0.51
CA GLY A 105 -7.95 -4.30 0.06
C GLY A 105 -7.80 -5.70 0.67
N GLY A 106 -8.27 -6.73 -0.05
CA GLY A 106 -8.33 -8.09 0.48
C GLY A 106 -9.54 -8.32 1.38
N PRO A 107 -9.73 -9.54 1.91
CA PRO A 107 -10.94 -9.95 2.62
C PRO A 107 -11.31 -9.05 3.81
N HIS A 108 -10.32 -8.58 4.59
CA HIS A 108 -10.56 -7.70 5.73
C HIS A 108 -9.87 -6.34 5.63
N GLY A 109 -9.42 -5.96 4.42
CA GLY A 109 -8.85 -4.64 4.17
C GLY A 109 -7.43 -4.47 4.71
N GLN A 110 -6.62 -5.54 4.79
CA GLN A 110 -5.25 -5.49 5.28
C GLN A 110 -4.18 -5.80 4.22
N THR A 111 -4.60 -6.10 3.00
CA THR A 111 -3.68 -6.36 1.88
C THR A 111 -3.31 -5.04 1.18
N TYR A 112 -2.03 -4.78 0.96
CA TYR A 112 -1.56 -3.56 0.30
C TYR A 112 -1.74 -3.60 -1.22
N PHE A 113 -2.37 -2.57 -1.81
CA PHE A 113 -2.56 -2.43 -3.27
C PHE A 113 -1.84 -1.21 -3.86
N GLY A 114 -1.43 -0.24 -3.03
CA GLY A 114 -0.85 0.99 -3.52
C GLY A 114 -0.86 2.09 -2.47
N CYS A 115 -0.60 3.32 -2.91
CA CYS A 115 -0.60 4.47 -2.02
C CYS A 115 -0.90 5.78 -2.72
N HIS A 116 -1.31 6.75 -1.92
CA HIS A 116 -1.34 8.17 -2.26
C HIS A 116 -0.25 8.91 -1.49
N PHE A 117 0.31 9.92 -2.12
CA PHE A 117 1.32 10.79 -1.54
C PHE A 117 1.06 12.26 -1.87
N PRO A 118 1.32 13.18 -0.93
CA PRO A 118 1.54 12.92 0.49
C PRO A 118 0.33 12.27 1.19
N ALA A 119 0.50 11.92 2.46
CA ALA A 119 -0.62 11.56 3.31
C ALA A 119 -1.47 12.80 3.61
N ASP A 120 -2.74 12.61 3.96
CA ASP A 120 -3.66 13.70 4.30
C ASP A 120 -3.05 14.69 5.32
N GLU A 121 -3.19 15.98 5.00
CA GLU A 121 -2.63 17.09 5.78
C GLU A 121 -3.13 17.14 7.23
N GLU A 122 -4.32 16.58 7.50
CA GLU A 122 -4.90 16.58 8.84
C GLU A 122 -4.10 15.73 9.85
N TYR A 123 -3.33 14.76 9.38
CA TYR A 123 -2.54 13.86 10.23
C TYR A 123 -1.08 13.63 9.80
N ALA A 124 -0.67 14.06 8.60
CA ALA A 124 0.71 13.88 8.13
C ALA A 124 1.77 14.42 9.11
N PRO A 125 1.61 15.62 9.74
CA PRO A 125 2.59 16.10 10.73
C PRO A 125 2.69 15.20 11.97
N GLN A 126 1.56 14.69 12.46
CA GLN A 126 1.51 13.77 13.61
C GLN A 126 2.22 12.45 13.28
N LEU A 127 2.04 11.95 12.05
CA LEU A 127 2.76 10.79 11.55
C LEU A 127 4.26 11.03 11.50
N ALA A 128 4.71 12.15 10.92
CA ALA A 128 6.12 12.51 10.87
C ALA A 128 6.75 12.53 12.28
N LEU A 129 6.08 13.15 13.25
CA LEU A 129 6.55 13.20 14.64
C LEU A 129 6.58 11.82 15.31
N ALA A 130 5.57 10.98 15.06
CA ALA A 130 5.53 9.61 15.57
C ALA A 130 6.64 8.74 14.93
N GLY A 131 6.82 8.85 13.62
CA GLY A 131 7.90 8.20 12.87
C GLY A 131 9.27 8.60 13.38
N LEU A 132 9.52 9.88 13.66
CA LEU A 132 10.78 10.35 14.27
C LEU A 132 11.05 9.72 15.64
N LYS A 133 10.02 9.52 16.47
CA LYS A 133 10.19 8.84 17.77
C LYS A 133 10.65 7.39 17.57
N VAL A 134 10.00 6.66 16.66
CA VAL A 134 10.36 5.28 16.32
C VAL A 134 11.76 5.22 15.70
N GLY A 135 12.06 6.06 14.70
CA GLY A 135 13.35 6.10 14.04
C GLY A 135 14.50 6.44 15.01
N ARG A 136 14.30 7.35 15.96
CA ARG A 136 15.30 7.63 17.01
C ARG A 136 15.54 6.44 17.93
N ARG A 137 14.50 5.63 18.20
CA ARG A 137 14.70 4.38 18.93
C ARG A 137 15.48 3.38 18.08
N LEU A 138 15.10 3.17 16.82
CA LEU A 138 15.79 2.26 15.90
C LEU A 138 17.27 2.65 15.69
N ALA A 139 17.58 3.94 15.60
CA ALA A 139 18.95 4.43 15.50
C ALA A 139 19.79 4.04 16.73
N ARG A 140 19.20 4.04 17.94
CA ARG A 140 19.88 3.58 19.17
C ARG A 140 20.12 2.07 19.18
N GLU A 141 19.27 1.30 18.48
CA GLU A 141 19.46 -0.13 18.27
C GLU A 141 20.46 -0.44 17.13
N GLY A 142 21.03 0.58 16.48
CA GLY A 142 22.04 0.43 15.43
C GLY A 142 21.49 0.23 14.01
N VAL A 143 20.19 0.51 13.79
CA VAL A 143 19.62 0.45 12.43
C VAL A 143 20.20 1.55 11.55
N ILE A 144 20.62 1.20 10.34
CA ILE A 144 21.13 2.11 9.31
C ILE A 144 20.38 1.83 8.01
N GLY A 145 20.04 2.88 7.26
CA GLY A 145 19.39 2.77 5.95
C GLY A 145 17.92 3.15 5.99
N ARG A 146 17.15 2.63 5.02
CA ARG A 146 15.72 2.93 4.88
C ARG A 146 14.88 2.00 5.73
N CYS A 147 13.87 2.58 6.36
CA CYS A 147 12.82 1.84 7.00
C CYS A 147 11.49 2.58 6.85
N ALA A 148 10.39 1.87 7.09
CA ALA A 148 9.07 2.45 7.17
C ALA A 148 8.38 2.06 8.48
N VAL A 149 7.40 2.86 8.88
CA VAL A 149 6.52 2.56 9.99
C VAL A 149 5.09 2.70 9.48
N ASP A 150 4.30 1.65 9.67
CA ASP A 150 2.89 1.65 9.29
C ASP A 150 2.03 1.98 10.51
N PHE A 151 0.95 2.71 10.27
CA PHE A 151 0.05 3.19 11.30
C PHE A 151 -1.41 2.88 10.94
N ALA A 152 -2.22 2.67 11.96
CA ALA A 152 -3.66 2.92 11.89
C ALA A 152 -3.94 4.32 12.45
N CYS A 153 -4.67 5.15 11.72
CA CYS A 153 -5.17 6.42 12.21
C CYS A 153 -6.68 6.37 12.32
N VAL A 154 -7.21 6.67 13.50
CA VAL A 154 -8.65 6.82 13.71
C VAL A 154 -8.98 8.24 14.15
N ARG A 155 -10.04 8.81 13.60
CA ARG A 155 -10.56 10.09 14.05
C ARG A 155 -11.34 9.89 15.35
N SER A 156 -11.05 10.73 16.33
CA SER A 156 -11.75 10.83 17.60
C SER A 156 -12.25 12.27 17.82
N ALA A 157 -12.98 12.50 18.91
CA ALA A 157 -13.39 13.86 19.31
C ALA A 157 -12.19 14.80 19.55
N GLU A 158 -11.02 14.26 19.87
CA GLU A 158 -9.77 15.01 20.08
C GLU A 158 -8.94 15.16 18.79
N GLY A 159 -9.45 14.68 17.65
CA GLY A 159 -8.76 14.66 16.37
C GLY A 159 -8.21 13.28 16.00
N TRP A 160 -7.31 13.25 15.01
CA TRP A 160 -6.67 12.04 14.52
C TRP A 160 -5.69 11.46 15.52
N LYS A 161 -5.81 10.15 15.75
CA LYS A 161 -4.93 9.42 16.65
C LYS A 161 -4.18 8.31 15.91
N PRO A 162 -2.85 8.42 15.75
CA PRO A 162 -2.03 7.39 15.14
C PRO A 162 -1.68 6.27 16.13
N TYR A 163 -1.77 5.02 15.67
CA TYR A 163 -1.34 3.80 16.35
C TYR A 163 -0.30 3.12 15.47
N ALA A 164 0.94 3.02 15.93
CA ALA A 164 1.98 2.30 15.19
C ALA A 164 1.68 0.80 15.18
N LEU A 165 1.72 0.18 14.00
CA LEU A 165 1.36 -1.23 13.79
C LEU A 165 2.60 -2.09 13.56
N GLU A 166 3.47 -1.68 12.63
CA GLU A 166 4.67 -2.44 12.27
C GLU A 166 5.82 -1.54 11.83
N ILE A 167 7.04 -2.11 11.89
CA ILE A 167 8.26 -1.51 11.35
C ILE A 167 8.77 -2.38 10.20
N ASN A 168 9.12 -1.74 9.09
CA ASN A 168 9.64 -2.38 7.90
C ASN A 168 11.08 -1.95 7.67
N LEU A 169 12.06 -2.81 8.01
CA LEU A 169 13.49 -2.52 7.85
C LEU A 169 13.99 -2.88 6.44
N ARG A 170 13.34 -2.32 5.41
CA ARG A 170 13.62 -2.53 3.99
C ARG A 170 12.99 -1.43 3.13
N CYS A 171 13.31 -1.41 1.83
CA CYS A 171 12.52 -0.67 0.86
C CYS A 171 11.17 -1.39 0.63
N GLY A 172 10.07 -0.66 0.73
CA GLY A 172 8.70 -1.17 0.55
C GLY A 172 8.03 -0.63 -0.72
N GLY A 173 6.74 -0.96 -0.90
CA GLY A 173 5.97 -0.53 -2.08
C GLY A 173 5.74 0.97 -2.21
N THR A 174 5.97 1.74 -1.13
CA THR A 174 5.95 3.21 -1.14
C THR A 174 7.31 3.81 -1.50
N THR A 175 8.39 3.02 -1.54
CA THR A 175 9.75 3.53 -1.74
C THR A 175 10.04 3.88 -3.18
N HIS A 176 9.69 3.01 -4.14
CA HIS A 176 9.97 3.29 -5.55
C HIS A 176 9.14 4.44 -6.13
N PRO A 177 7.84 4.66 -5.80
CA PRO A 177 7.10 5.80 -6.34
C PRO A 177 7.66 7.13 -5.82
N PHE A 178 8.08 7.18 -4.55
CA PHE A 178 8.75 8.35 -3.99
C PHE A 178 10.07 8.65 -4.71
N PHE A 179 10.88 7.62 -5.00
CA PHE A 179 12.10 7.79 -5.78
C PHE A 179 11.81 8.25 -7.21
N THR A 180 10.77 7.74 -7.85
CA THR A 180 10.34 8.18 -9.18
C THR A 180 9.97 9.65 -9.16
N LEU A 181 9.14 10.11 -8.22
CA LEU A 181 8.81 11.53 -8.07
C LEU A 181 10.08 12.38 -7.87
N GLN A 182 10.96 11.96 -6.96
CA GLN A 182 12.19 12.69 -6.65
C GLN A 182 13.13 12.77 -7.86
N ALA A 183 13.29 11.68 -8.62
CA ALA A 183 14.16 11.65 -9.78
C ALA A 183 13.62 12.49 -10.96
N LEU A 184 12.29 12.63 -11.06
CA LEU A 184 11.66 13.36 -12.14
C LEU A 184 11.53 14.87 -11.88
N THR A 185 11.50 15.29 -10.61
CA THR A 185 11.15 16.67 -10.22
C THR A 185 12.22 17.39 -9.38
N ASP A 186 13.25 16.68 -8.92
CA ASP A 186 14.29 17.17 -8.00
C ASP A 186 13.72 17.88 -6.75
N GLY A 187 12.49 17.52 -6.34
CA GLY A 187 11.78 18.17 -5.24
C GLY A 187 12.12 17.63 -3.86
N LEU A 188 11.55 18.31 -2.85
CA LEU A 188 11.75 18.03 -1.43
C LEU A 188 10.40 17.92 -0.71
N TYR A 189 10.36 17.00 0.26
CA TYR A 189 9.23 16.84 1.18
C TYR A 189 9.47 17.63 2.46
N ASP A 190 8.49 18.41 2.91
CA ASP A 190 8.43 19.03 4.23
C ASP A 190 7.49 18.20 5.14
N PRO A 191 8.04 17.45 6.11
CA PRO A 191 7.23 16.58 6.98
C PRO A 191 6.30 17.31 7.94
N LEU A 192 6.54 18.59 8.24
CA LEU A 192 5.70 19.35 9.16
C LEU A 192 4.58 20.09 8.42
N ALA A 193 4.80 20.44 7.15
CA ALA A 193 3.75 20.93 6.27
C ALA A 193 2.90 19.78 5.69
N GLY A 194 3.47 18.57 5.57
CA GLY A 194 2.81 17.47 4.86
C GLY A 194 2.88 17.62 3.35
N GLU A 195 3.79 18.47 2.83
CA GLU A 195 3.81 18.88 1.43
C GLU A 195 5.09 18.41 0.73
N TYR A 196 4.98 18.06 -0.55
CA TYR A 196 6.13 17.91 -1.43
C TYR A 196 6.13 19.02 -2.47
N ARG A 197 7.27 19.67 -2.65
CA ARG A 197 7.45 20.73 -3.65
C ARG A 197 8.58 20.39 -4.60
N ASN A 198 8.34 20.54 -5.89
CA ASN A 198 9.39 20.44 -6.90
C ASN A 198 10.40 21.59 -6.78
N ARG A 199 11.41 21.59 -7.65
CA ARG A 199 12.43 22.65 -7.70
C ARG A 199 11.89 24.07 -7.99
N ASN A 200 10.70 24.18 -8.57
CA ASN A 200 10.04 25.45 -8.88
C ASN A 200 9.15 25.94 -7.73
N GLY A 201 8.93 25.10 -6.71
CA GLY A 201 8.06 25.39 -5.57
C GLY A 201 6.61 24.90 -5.74
N ASP A 202 6.29 24.27 -6.87
CA ASP A 202 4.95 23.72 -7.14
C ASP A 202 4.71 22.46 -6.33
N LEU A 203 3.48 22.28 -5.84
CA LEU A 203 3.07 21.07 -5.14
C LEU A 203 3.03 19.89 -6.10
N LYS A 204 3.45 18.72 -5.62
CA LYS A 204 3.28 17.46 -6.35
C LYS A 204 2.69 16.39 -5.47
N HIS A 205 1.80 15.63 -6.11
CA HIS A 205 1.12 14.49 -5.53
C HIS A 205 1.32 13.27 -6.43
N TYR A 206 1.15 12.07 -5.88
CA TYR A 206 0.98 10.90 -6.72
C TYR A 206 -0.04 9.91 -6.19
N ALA A 207 -0.58 9.14 -7.12
CA ALA A 207 -1.23 7.86 -6.87
C ALA A 207 -0.38 6.75 -7.51
N ALA A 208 -0.02 5.74 -6.73
CA ALA A 208 0.88 4.69 -7.18
C ALA A 208 0.37 3.29 -6.81
N THR A 209 0.64 2.34 -7.67
CA THR A 209 0.34 0.92 -7.47
C THR A 209 1.41 0.06 -8.13
N ASP A 210 1.65 -1.11 -7.55
CA ASP A 210 2.35 -2.26 -8.12
C ASP A 210 1.39 -3.46 -8.34
N HIS A 211 0.08 -3.21 -8.22
CA HIS A 211 -1.03 -4.17 -8.25
C HIS A 211 -2.12 -3.76 -9.25
N LEU A 212 -1.77 -3.06 -10.34
CA LEU A 212 -2.73 -2.92 -11.43
C LEU A 212 -2.71 -4.21 -12.25
N ASP A 213 -3.56 -5.14 -11.85
CA ASP A 213 -3.68 -6.44 -12.50
C ASP A 213 -5.11 -6.80 -12.95
N ASP A 214 -5.16 -7.47 -14.10
CA ASP A 214 -6.30 -8.19 -14.62
C ASP A 214 -5.73 -9.36 -15.45
N PRO A 215 -6.20 -10.61 -15.27
CA PRO A 215 -5.74 -11.73 -16.08
C PRO A 215 -5.80 -11.47 -17.59
N ALA A 216 -6.73 -10.63 -18.04
CA ALA A 216 -6.89 -10.22 -19.41
C ALA A 216 -5.76 -9.33 -19.94
N TYR A 217 -5.08 -8.58 -19.07
CA TYR A 217 -3.94 -7.76 -19.46
C TYR A 217 -2.77 -8.61 -19.99
N SER A 218 -2.73 -9.92 -19.71
CA SER A 218 -1.71 -10.84 -20.27
C SER A 218 -1.78 -10.97 -21.80
N SER A 219 -2.86 -10.51 -22.45
CA SER A 219 -2.94 -10.45 -23.91
C SER A 219 -2.20 -9.26 -24.53
N LEU A 220 -1.78 -8.29 -23.73
CA LEU A 220 -1.07 -7.10 -24.18
C LEU A 220 0.45 -7.29 -24.06
N THR A 221 1.17 -6.63 -24.96
CA THR A 221 2.63 -6.52 -24.92
C THR A 221 3.07 -5.23 -24.24
N PRO A 222 4.33 -5.15 -23.78
CA PRO A 222 4.96 -3.90 -23.37
C PRO A 222 4.81 -2.75 -24.37
N ASP A 223 4.86 -3.04 -25.67
CA ASP A 223 4.74 -2.02 -26.72
C ASP A 223 3.30 -1.48 -26.78
N ASP A 224 2.30 -2.36 -26.69
CA ASP A 224 0.88 -1.94 -26.63
C ASP A 224 0.62 -1.01 -25.43
N LEU A 225 1.26 -1.28 -24.28
CA LEU A 225 1.15 -0.42 -23.10
C LEU A 225 1.75 0.98 -23.34
N LEU A 226 2.89 1.07 -24.05
CA LEU A 226 3.51 2.35 -24.36
C LEU A 226 2.69 3.15 -25.36
N ASP A 227 2.10 2.47 -26.36
CA ASP A 227 1.20 3.07 -27.33
C ASP A 227 -0.05 3.63 -26.64
N VAL A 228 -0.65 2.88 -25.72
CA VAL A 228 -1.79 3.32 -24.88
C VAL A 228 -1.48 4.65 -24.16
N VAL A 229 -0.31 4.77 -23.53
CA VAL A 229 0.08 5.99 -22.81
C VAL A 229 0.32 7.16 -23.77
N SER A 230 0.91 6.88 -24.93
CA SER A 230 1.21 7.91 -25.95
C SER A 230 -0.06 8.44 -26.62
N GLU A 231 -0.97 7.57 -27.03
CA GLU A 231 -2.20 7.94 -27.76
C GLU A 231 -3.16 8.78 -26.93
N GLN A 232 -3.24 8.53 -25.62
CA GLN A 232 -4.08 9.29 -24.70
C GLN A 232 -3.41 10.57 -24.19
N GLY A 233 -2.13 10.78 -24.49
CA GLY A 233 -1.38 11.96 -24.02
C GLY A 233 -1.21 12.01 -22.50
N ILE A 234 -1.27 10.86 -21.81
CA ILE A 234 -1.11 10.74 -20.34
C ILE A 234 0.33 10.46 -19.91
N GLY A 235 1.25 10.41 -20.87
CA GLY A 235 2.68 10.31 -20.63
C GLY A 235 3.26 11.52 -19.89
N TRP A 236 4.55 11.43 -19.58
CA TRP A 236 5.25 12.47 -18.83
C TRP A 236 5.37 13.80 -19.58
N ASP A 237 4.79 14.86 -19.00
CA ASP A 237 4.99 16.26 -19.40
C ASP A 237 6.12 16.87 -18.56
N SER A 238 7.27 17.09 -19.18
CA SER A 238 8.45 17.67 -18.52
C SER A 238 8.33 19.16 -18.17
N GLN A 239 7.41 19.92 -18.79
CA GLN A 239 7.21 21.33 -18.46
C GLN A 239 6.35 21.47 -17.21
N ARG A 240 5.29 20.67 -17.14
CA ARG A 240 4.40 20.63 -15.97
C ARG A 240 4.95 19.75 -14.86
N GLU A 241 5.82 18.79 -15.16
CA GLU A 241 6.20 17.70 -14.26
C GLU A 241 4.97 16.90 -13.77
N VAL A 242 4.14 16.48 -14.72
CA VAL A 242 2.87 15.75 -14.51
C VAL A 242 2.81 14.60 -15.52
N GLY A 243 2.15 13.50 -15.16
CA GLY A 243 1.95 12.35 -16.04
C GLY A 243 2.28 11.03 -15.36
N VAL A 244 2.33 9.97 -16.14
CA VAL A 244 2.49 8.60 -15.63
C VAL A 244 3.90 8.06 -15.87
N ALA A 245 4.49 7.50 -14.82
CA ALA A 245 5.68 6.66 -14.90
C ALA A 245 5.32 5.19 -14.68
N LEU A 246 5.46 4.38 -15.73
CA LEU A 246 5.20 2.95 -15.69
C LEU A 246 6.41 2.19 -15.11
N HIS A 247 6.13 1.14 -14.34
CA HIS A 247 7.13 0.23 -13.80
C HIS A 247 6.64 -1.22 -13.87
N MET A 248 7.56 -2.17 -13.76
CA MET A 248 7.26 -3.61 -13.90
C MET A 248 6.61 -4.00 -15.24
N VAL A 249 6.84 -3.25 -16.32
CA VAL A 249 6.18 -3.44 -17.62
C VAL A 249 6.31 -4.86 -18.18
N SER A 250 7.43 -5.53 -17.95
CA SER A 250 7.64 -6.92 -18.40
C SER A 250 6.70 -7.94 -17.73
N ALA A 251 6.09 -7.59 -16.59
CA ALA A 251 5.13 -8.46 -15.90
C ALA A 251 3.76 -8.49 -16.58
N LEU A 252 3.48 -7.55 -17.50
CA LEU A 252 2.22 -7.45 -18.23
C LEU A 252 1.90 -8.76 -18.97
N ALA A 253 2.81 -9.20 -19.84
CA ALA A 253 2.61 -10.39 -20.67
C ALA A 253 2.64 -11.71 -19.88
N VAL A 254 3.28 -11.75 -18.71
CA VAL A 254 3.47 -12.98 -17.93
C VAL A 254 2.39 -13.15 -16.85
N ALA A 255 2.02 -12.06 -16.20
CA ALA A 255 1.16 -12.07 -15.01
C ALA A 255 -0.08 -11.18 -15.16
N GLY A 256 -0.26 -10.50 -16.29
CA GLY A 256 -1.35 -9.53 -16.47
C GLY A 256 -1.27 -8.37 -15.49
N ARG A 257 -0.05 -8.00 -15.06
CA ARG A 257 0.18 -7.02 -14.00
C ARG A 257 1.14 -5.93 -14.46
N ILE A 258 0.80 -4.70 -14.11
CA ILE A 258 1.70 -3.56 -14.24
C ILE A 258 1.74 -2.75 -12.95
N GLY A 259 2.80 -1.98 -12.81
CA GLY A 259 2.86 -0.93 -11.82
C GLY A 259 2.92 0.44 -12.48
N LEU A 260 2.37 1.45 -11.81
CA LEU A 260 2.47 2.83 -12.25
C LEU A 260 2.59 3.81 -11.08
N THR A 261 3.15 4.97 -11.37
CA THR A 261 3.15 6.16 -10.50
C THR A 261 2.60 7.31 -11.32
N ALA A 262 1.36 7.72 -11.03
CA ALA A 262 0.71 8.85 -11.68
C ALA A 262 0.96 10.11 -10.85
N ILE A 263 1.63 11.11 -11.43
CA ILE A 263 2.06 12.34 -10.76
C ILE A 263 1.19 13.49 -11.25
N GLY A 264 0.66 14.30 -10.33
CA GLY A 264 -0.17 15.47 -10.63
C GLY A 264 0.14 16.66 -9.72
N ASP A 265 -0.35 17.84 -10.08
CA ASP A 265 -0.27 19.05 -9.25
C ASP A 265 -1.19 18.92 -8.01
N THR A 266 -2.25 18.12 -8.14
CA THR A 266 -3.17 17.74 -7.06
C THR A 266 -3.32 16.22 -6.97
N LEU A 267 -3.74 15.72 -5.80
CA LEU A 267 -4.07 14.30 -5.66
C LEU A 267 -5.21 13.87 -6.58
N GLU A 268 -6.18 14.74 -6.83
CA GLU A 268 -7.29 14.47 -7.76
C GLU A 268 -6.79 14.27 -9.19
N GLU A 269 -5.90 15.14 -9.68
CA GLU A 269 -5.27 14.99 -11.01
C GLU A 269 -4.45 13.69 -11.10
N ALA A 270 -3.64 13.39 -10.09
CA ALA A 270 -2.87 12.15 -10.03
C ALA A 270 -3.79 10.90 -10.07
N ARG A 271 -4.93 10.94 -9.38
CA ARG A 271 -5.92 9.86 -9.40
C ARG A 271 -6.63 9.75 -10.75
N THR A 272 -6.96 10.88 -11.37
CA THR A 272 -7.54 10.89 -12.73
C THR A 272 -6.60 10.22 -13.72
N LEU A 273 -5.31 10.60 -13.73
CA LEU A 273 -4.29 9.98 -14.56
C LEU A 273 -4.17 8.46 -14.31
N TYR A 274 -4.18 8.04 -13.04
CA TYR A 274 -4.21 6.63 -12.68
C TYR A 274 -5.40 5.89 -13.30
N TYR A 275 -6.61 6.44 -13.17
CA TYR A 275 -7.82 5.79 -13.67
C TYR A 275 -7.91 5.83 -15.19
N ASP A 276 -7.35 6.86 -15.83
CA ASP A 276 -7.25 6.91 -17.29
C ASP A 276 -6.35 5.80 -17.83
N VAL A 277 -5.18 5.54 -17.22
CA VAL A 277 -4.34 4.38 -17.59
C VAL A 277 -5.14 3.08 -17.49
N LYS A 278 -5.81 2.86 -16.34
CA LYS A 278 -6.62 1.66 -16.13
C LYS A 278 -7.70 1.53 -17.21
N ARG A 279 -8.46 2.60 -17.45
CA ARG A 279 -9.55 2.63 -18.43
C ARG A 279 -9.04 2.29 -19.83
N THR A 280 -7.93 2.89 -20.25
CA THR A 280 -7.39 2.64 -21.60
C THR A 280 -6.83 1.22 -21.74
N LEU A 281 -6.29 0.64 -20.67
CA LEU A 281 -5.91 -0.78 -20.69
C LEU A 281 -7.12 -1.72 -20.80
N ASP A 282 -8.19 -1.43 -20.07
CA ASP A 282 -9.45 -2.18 -20.17
C ASP A 282 -10.02 -2.11 -21.60
N GLU A 283 -9.97 -0.93 -22.22
CA GLU A 283 -10.38 -0.69 -23.61
C GLU A 283 -9.48 -1.45 -24.61
N ALA A 284 -8.16 -1.38 -24.47
CA ALA A 284 -7.20 -2.05 -25.35
C ALA A 284 -7.37 -3.59 -25.34
N VAL A 285 -7.59 -4.18 -24.16
CA VAL A 285 -7.89 -5.61 -24.04
C VAL A 285 -9.21 -5.97 -24.72
N ALA A 286 -10.24 -5.14 -24.58
CA ALA A 286 -11.54 -5.38 -25.23
C ALA A 286 -11.40 -5.40 -26.76
N ASP A 287 -10.62 -4.47 -27.31
CA ASP A 287 -10.34 -4.38 -28.75
C ASP A 287 -9.50 -5.56 -29.25
N HIS A 288 -8.47 -5.97 -28.50
CA HIS A 288 -7.66 -7.15 -28.85
C HIS A 288 -8.53 -8.42 -28.92
N ARG A 289 -9.42 -8.61 -27.95
CA ARG A 289 -10.39 -9.74 -27.94
C ARG A 289 -11.36 -9.69 -29.13
N LEU A 290 -11.78 -8.51 -29.56
CA LEU A 290 -12.63 -8.35 -30.75
C LEU A 290 -11.88 -8.69 -32.03
N LEU A 291 -10.61 -8.27 -32.16
CA LEU A 291 -9.75 -8.60 -33.30
C LEU A 291 -9.49 -10.11 -33.39
N GLU A 292 -9.16 -10.77 -32.27
CA GLU A 292 -8.97 -12.23 -32.22
C GLU A 292 -10.23 -12.99 -32.64
N ARG A 293 -11.41 -12.58 -32.14
CA ARG A 293 -12.70 -13.20 -32.52
C ARG A 293 -12.99 -13.04 -34.01
N ARG A 294 -12.70 -11.87 -34.59
CA ARG A 294 -12.88 -11.61 -36.03
C ARG A 294 -11.90 -12.43 -36.89
N ASN A 295 -10.65 -12.55 -36.47
CA ASN A 295 -9.65 -13.38 -37.17
C ASN A 295 -9.99 -14.87 -37.10
N HIS A 296 -10.53 -15.34 -35.96
CA HIS A 296 -10.99 -16.71 -35.80
C HIS A 296 -12.22 -17.03 -36.67
N GLN A 297 -13.15 -16.08 -36.82
CA GLN A 297 -14.33 -16.23 -37.69
C GLN A 297 -14.01 -16.14 -39.18
N THR A 298 -12.94 -15.45 -39.57
CA THR A 298 -12.54 -15.27 -40.97
C THR A 298 -11.49 -16.30 -41.45
N GLY A 299 -11.09 -17.24 -40.59
CA GLY A 299 -10.18 -18.33 -40.96
C GLY A 299 -8.74 -17.91 -41.26
N ARG A 300 -8.37 -16.66 -40.94
CA ARG A 300 -6.99 -16.18 -41.04
C ARG A 300 -6.29 -16.44 -39.71
N ARG A 301 -5.43 -17.46 -39.67
CA ARG A 301 -4.38 -17.57 -38.64
C ARG A 301 -3.15 -16.75 -39.07
N PRO A 302 -2.37 -16.23 -38.11
CA PRO A 302 -1.20 -15.38 -38.38
C PRO A 302 -0.17 -16.08 -39.28
#